data_AF-Q4RYR5-F1
#
_entry.id   AF-Q4RYR5-F1
#
_cell.length_a   1.000
_cell.length_b   1.000
_cell.length_c   1.000
_cell.angle_alpha   90.00
_cell.angle_beta   90.00
_cell.angle_gamma   90.00
#
_symmetry.space_group_name_H-M   'P 1'
#
loop_
_entity.id
_entity.type
_entity.pdbx_description
1 polymer ?
#
loop_
_entity_poly.entity_id
_entity_poly.type
_entity_poly.pdbx_seq_one_letter_code
_entity_poly.pdbx_strand_id
1 'polypeptide(L)'
;LEELFLCLNEYSNVRASSVACPTLRLLHITDNSLKDWADVRKFGSMFPRLDTLVMANNHLSSIQDGKDILRRLFPNLRNINLNNSGLNQWDDIEKLNFFPKLEEVRLQGIPLLQAYTNAERRSLIIAQLPSISLLNGSAVTDVEREDAERFFIRYYLDYPEEELPCRYHCLVTKYGKLEPLAEIDLRPRCRARVEVHCEEKVEQVTRNGMCRELASRASGAEHLAFAPGEHPLGPDGGRAEEAADHRRPPVGQQHAALLRRQVQRLRPRGDEVQLQGAALLRHPRWRRADGGAQEQVEAGARLPDGAD
;
A
#
# COMPACT_ATOMS: atom_id res chain seq x y z
N LEU A 1 8.73 28.64 25.51
CA LEU A 1 8.35 28.37 24.10
C LEU A 1 8.14 26.87 23.96
N GLU A 2 6.94 26.41 23.63
CA GLU A 2 6.64 24.96 23.57
C GLU A 2 6.58 24.41 22.15
N GLU A 3 6.24 25.24 21.17
CA GLU A 3 6.17 24.88 19.76
C GLU A 3 7.06 25.82 18.92
N LEU A 4 7.67 25.28 17.86
CA LEU A 4 8.53 26.03 16.94
C LEU A 4 8.31 25.54 15.51
N PHE A 5 7.96 26.47 14.62
CA PHE A 5 7.68 26.22 13.21
C PHE A 5 8.74 26.94 12.36
N LEU A 6 9.41 26.19 11.48
CA LEU A 6 10.57 26.57 10.68
C LEU A 6 10.45 26.04 9.23
N CYS A 7 9.22 25.82 8.75
CA CYS A 7 8.97 25.24 7.44
C CYS A 7 9.30 26.21 6.30
N LEU A 8 9.67 25.70 5.11
CA LEU A 8 9.93 26.49 3.90
C LEU A 8 11.07 27.54 4.04
N ASN A 9 12.16 27.21 4.74
CA ASN A 9 13.32 28.10 4.97
C ASN A 9 14.63 27.61 4.31
N GLU A 10 14.55 26.59 3.44
CA GLU A 10 15.70 26.00 2.72
C GLU A 10 16.84 25.47 3.61
N TYR A 11 16.64 25.31 4.92
CA TYR A 11 17.69 24.96 5.88
C TYR A 11 18.40 23.66 5.50
N SER A 12 19.66 23.76 5.08
CA SER A 12 20.52 22.63 4.70
C SER A 12 21.35 22.08 5.84
N ASN A 13 21.49 22.86 6.93
CA ASN A 13 22.26 22.53 8.12
C ASN A 13 21.65 23.19 9.36
N VAL A 14 21.99 22.67 10.54
CA VAL A 14 21.55 23.16 11.84
C VAL A 14 22.77 23.65 12.63
N ARG A 15 22.76 24.91 13.06
CA ARG A 15 23.78 25.43 13.98
C ARG A 15 23.45 24.97 15.40
N ALA A 16 24.44 24.43 16.10
CA ALA A 16 24.27 24.03 17.49
C ALA A 16 24.25 25.27 18.40
N SER A 17 23.20 25.39 19.23
CA SER A 17 23.15 26.34 20.33
C SER A 17 23.85 25.77 21.57
N SER A 18 24.62 26.60 22.28
CA SER A 18 25.10 26.28 23.64
C SER A 18 23.99 26.37 24.70
N VAL A 19 22.89 27.05 24.38
CA VAL A 19 21.70 27.19 25.24
C VAL A 19 20.63 26.20 24.78
N ALA A 20 20.28 25.25 25.65
CA ALA A 20 19.14 24.36 25.45
C ALA A 20 17.82 25.05 25.77
N CYS A 21 16.76 24.69 25.06
CA CYS A 21 15.38 25.11 25.31
C CYS A 21 14.57 23.91 25.84
N PRO A 22 14.64 23.60 27.15
CA PRO A 22 13.95 22.45 27.75
C PRO A 22 12.42 22.65 27.87
N THR A 23 11.86 23.76 27.36
CA THR A 23 10.40 23.92 27.21
C THR A 23 9.89 23.46 25.85
N LEU A 24 10.75 23.30 24.83
CA LEU A 24 10.27 22.94 23.50
C LEU A 24 9.82 21.47 23.47
N ARG A 25 8.60 21.27 22.96
CA ARG A 25 7.92 19.98 22.84
C ARG A 25 7.63 19.62 21.39
N LEU A 26 7.27 20.61 20.56
CA LEU A 26 7.01 20.41 19.14
C LEU A 26 8.02 21.21 18.29
N LEU A 27 8.69 20.51 17.36
CA LEU A 27 9.52 21.12 16.32
C LEU A 27 8.99 20.72 14.94
N HIS A 28 8.64 21.70 14.13
CA HIS A 28 8.13 21.50 12.77
C HIS A 28 9.06 22.23 11.79
N ILE A 29 9.75 21.47 10.94
CA ILE A 29 10.78 21.95 9.99
C ILE A 29 10.60 21.32 8.60
N THR A 30 9.34 21.13 8.20
CA THR A 30 8.94 20.56 6.89
C THR A 30 9.39 21.45 5.72
N ASP A 31 9.64 20.87 4.55
CA ASP A 31 10.12 21.60 3.36
C ASP A 31 11.43 22.38 3.63
N ASN A 32 12.47 21.65 4.02
CA ASN A 32 13.84 22.14 4.20
C ASN A 32 14.84 21.13 3.59
N SER A 33 16.11 21.47 3.56
CA SER A 33 17.16 20.72 2.84
C SER A 33 18.02 19.81 3.73
N LEU A 34 17.56 19.44 4.93
CA LEU A 34 18.35 18.63 5.87
C LEU A 34 18.57 17.21 5.33
N LYS A 35 19.84 16.83 5.19
CA LYS A 35 20.29 15.52 4.63
C LYS A 35 21.00 14.65 5.65
N ASP A 36 21.79 15.26 6.51
CA ASP A 36 22.67 14.54 7.43
C ASP A 36 22.06 14.38 8.82
N TRP A 37 22.12 13.16 9.37
CA TRP A 37 21.74 12.90 10.76
C TRP A 37 22.57 13.74 11.76
N ALA A 38 23.78 14.17 11.36
CA ALA A 38 24.63 15.09 12.10
C ALA A 38 23.96 16.44 12.42
N ASP A 39 22.96 16.86 11.64
CA ASP A 39 22.14 18.04 11.95
C ASP A 39 20.93 17.69 12.82
N VAL A 40 20.19 16.63 12.48
CA VAL A 40 18.99 16.20 13.22
C VAL A 40 19.32 15.90 14.68
N ARG A 41 20.45 15.25 14.96
CA ARG A 41 20.91 14.95 16.33
C ARG A 41 21.08 16.19 17.22
N LYS A 42 21.34 17.37 16.63
CA LYS A 42 21.50 18.64 17.38
C LYS A 42 20.18 19.07 18.03
N PHE A 43 19.04 18.72 17.43
CA PHE A 43 17.72 18.96 18.02
C PHE A 43 17.57 18.26 19.37
N GLY A 44 18.03 17.02 19.51
CA GLY A 44 17.95 16.29 20.79
C GLY A 44 18.77 16.95 21.91
N SER A 45 19.97 17.45 21.58
CA SER A 45 20.81 18.21 22.52
C SER A 45 20.19 19.56 22.89
N MET A 46 19.57 20.27 21.95
CA MET A 46 18.95 21.58 22.20
C MET A 46 17.56 21.48 22.85
N PHE A 47 16.82 20.40 22.61
CA PHE A 47 15.41 20.23 22.98
C PHE A 47 15.18 18.90 23.73
N PRO A 48 15.73 18.72 24.95
CA PRO A 48 15.67 17.43 25.68
C PRO A 48 14.25 17.00 26.13
N ARG A 49 13.24 17.86 25.97
CA ARG A 49 11.83 17.56 26.19
C ARG A 49 11.00 17.48 24.89
N LEU A 50 11.66 17.37 23.73
CA LEU A 50 10.99 17.21 22.45
C LEU A 50 10.14 15.92 22.46
N ASP A 51 8.88 16.10 22.13
CA ASP A 51 7.77 15.15 22.18
C ASP A 51 7.33 14.80 20.75
N THR A 52 7.30 15.81 19.87
CA THR A 52 6.88 15.70 18.46
C THR A 52 7.92 16.36 17.54
N LEU A 53 8.46 15.59 16.58
CA LEU A 53 9.38 16.06 15.54
C LEU A 53 8.75 15.87 14.15
N VAL A 54 8.47 16.97 13.45
CA VAL A 54 7.91 16.95 12.10
C VAL A 54 8.93 17.54 11.12
N MET A 55 9.53 16.69 10.30
CA MET A 55 10.57 17.07 9.32
C MET A 55 10.29 16.44 7.95
N ALA A 56 9.01 16.47 7.53
CA ALA A 56 8.60 15.97 6.22
C ALA A 56 9.27 16.76 5.08
N ASN A 57 9.35 16.16 3.89
CA ASN A 57 9.94 16.75 2.68
C ASN A 57 11.41 17.23 2.83
N ASN A 58 12.09 16.84 3.91
CA ASN A 58 13.56 16.92 4.02
C ASN A 58 14.20 15.75 3.28
N HIS A 59 15.53 15.68 3.23
CA HIS A 59 16.26 14.67 2.43
C HIS A 59 17.16 13.76 3.30
N LEU A 60 16.76 13.54 4.56
CA LEU A 60 17.47 12.67 5.50
C LEU A 60 17.68 11.28 4.90
N SER A 61 18.93 10.89 4.67
CA SER A 61 19.29 9.68 3.93
C SER A 61 19.44 8.43 4.80
N SER A 62 19.90 8.59 6.05
CA SER A 62 20.08 7.53 7.04
C SER A 62 20.12 8.09 8.46
N ILE A 63 19.88 7.24 9.47
CA ILE A 63 20.00 7.55 10.90
C ILE A 63 21.29 6.90 11.41
N GLN A 64 22.28 7.71 11.82
CA GLN A 64 23.64 7.21 12.07
C GLN A 64 23.96 6.90 13.55
N ASP A 65 23.17 7.38 14.50
CA ASP A 65 23.43 7.17 15.93
C ASP A 65 22.94 5.80 16.45
N GLY A 66 23.75 5.18 17.31
CA GLY A 66 23.41 3.94 18.01
C GLY A 66 22.42 4.14 19.16
N LYS A 67 21.87 3.01 19.64
CA LYS A 67 20.80 2.90 20.64
C LYS A 67 20.93 3.85 21.84
N ASP A 68 22.06 3.82 22.54
CA ASP A 68 22.24 4.61 23.77
C ASP A 68 22.42 6.11 23.51
N ILE A 69 22.76 6.49 22.28
CA ILE A 69 22.83 7.88 21.86
C ILE A 69 21.42 8.38 21.50
N LEU A 70 20.65 7.64 20.70
CA LEU A 70 19.27 7.99 20.37
C LEU A 70 18.38 8.09 21.62
N ARG A 71 18.52 7.15 22.56
CA ARG A 71 17.81 7.16 23.86
C ARG A 71 18.10 8.41 24.70
N ARG A 72 19.32 8.93 24.63
CA ARG A 72 19.78 10.11 25.38
C ARG A 72 19.43 11.43 24.70
N LEU A 73 19.44 11.47 23.37
CA LEU A 73 19.07 12.65 22.58
C LEU A 73 17.56 12.87 22.54
N PHE A 74 16.77 11.80 22.44
CA PHE A 74 15.32 11.86 22.26
C PHE A 74 14.56 11.02 23.30
N PRO A 75 14.77 11.26 24.62
CA PRO A 75 14.19 10.44 25.71
C PRO A 75 12.66 10.62 25.88
N ASN A 76 12.09 11.63 25.23
CA ASN A 76 10.67 12.00 25.33
C ASN A 76 9.94 11.99 23.99
N LEU A 77 10.60 11.62 22.88
CA LEU A 77 10.00 11.66 21.56
C LEU A 77 8.94 10.56 21.40
N ARG A 78 7.71 10.99 21.11
CA ARG A 78 6.52 10.15 20.91
C ARG A 78 6.10 10.10 19.46
N ASN A 79 6.19 11.23 18.75
CA ASN A 79 5.72 11.36 17.39
C ASN A 79 6.87 11.80 16.47
N ILE A 80 7.13 11.04 15.40
CA ILE A 80 8.11 11.42 14.37
C ILE A 80 7.48 11.35 12.96
N ASN A 81 7.62 12.43 12.18
CA ASN A 81 7.20 12.47 10.79
C ASN A 81 8.41 12.70 9.88
N LEU A 82 8.77 11.63 9.17
CA LEU A 82 9.84 11.53 8.18
C LEU A 82 9.27 11.31 6.76
N ASN A 83 8.03 11.73 6.50
CA ASN A 83 7.44 11.63 5.17
C ASN A 83 8.35 12.28 4.12
N ASN A 84 8.50 11.62 2.97
CA ASN A 84 9.29 12.05 1.81
C ASN A 84 10.78 12.29 2.11
N SER A 85 11.30 11.73 3.22
CA SER A 85 12.75 11.66 3.50
C SER A 85 13.47 10.68 2.56
N GLY A 86 14.80 10.76 2.51
CA GLY A 86 15.66 9.95 1.63
C GLY A 86 15.94 8.53 2.13
N LEU A 87 15.31 8.09 3.23
CA LEU A 87 15.57 6.79 3.87
C LEU A 87 15.38 5.61 2.90
N ASN A 88 16.43 4.79 2.78
CA ASN A 88 16.49 3.71 1.80
C ASN A 88 16.91 2.32 2.35
N GLN A 89 17.22 2.20 3.65
CA GLN A 89 17.54 0.92 4.32
C GLN A 89 16.55 0.60 5.45
N TRP A 90 16.33 -0.70 5.72
CA TRP A 90 15.52 -1.14 6.86
C TRP A 90 16.17 -0.85 8.22
N ASP A 91 17.51 -0.87 8.31
CA ASP A 91 18.28 -0.47 9.50
C ASP A 91 17.85 0.88 10.08
N ASP A 92 17.51 1.84 9.22
CA ASP A 92 17.09 3.18 9.65
C ASP A 92 15.67 3.19 10.22
N ILE A 93 14.83 2.24 9.81
CA ILE A 93 13.53 1.98 10.42
C ILE A 93 13.73 1.26 11.75
N GLU A 94 14.59 0.25 11.82
CA GLU A 94 14.87 -0.48 13.06
C GLU A 94 15.42 0.43 14.18
N LYS A 95 16.25 1.43 13.83
CA LYS A 95 16.75 2.44 14.77
C LYS A 95 15.65 3.29 15.43
N LEU A 96 14.46 3.40 14.83
CA LEU A 96 13.32 4.09 15.45
C LEU A 96 12.88 3.39 16.75
N ASN A 97 13.05 2.07 16.86
CA ASN A 97 12.78 1.30 18.10
C ASN A 97 13.68 1.71 19.27
N PHE A 98 14.75 2.49 19.04
CA PHE A 98 15.61 2.96 20.12
C PHE A 98 15.00 4.16 20.85
N PHE A 99 14.03 4.90 20.26
CA PHE A 99 13.31 5.97 20.92
C PHE A 99 12.33 5.42 21.98
N PRO A 100 12.52 5.70 23.29
CA PRO A 100 11.91 4.93 24.37
C PRO A 100 10.42 5.18 24.60
N LYS A 101 9.79 6.12 23.89
CA LYS A 101 8.36 6.48 24.02
C LYS A 101 7.66 6.61 22.66
N LEU A 102 8.23 6.05 21.60
CA LEU A 102 7.74 6.26 20.24
C LEU A 102 6.39 5.54 20.01
N GLU A 103 5.36 6.34 19.73
CA GLU A 103 3.96 5.93 19.58
C GLU A 103 3.45 6.19 18.16
N GLU A 104 3.79 7.34 17.55
CA GLU A 104 3.45 7.67 16.16
C GLU A 104 4.67 7.78 15.24
N VAL A 105 4.59 7.11 14.09
CA VAL A 105 5.57 7.21 13.00
C VAL A 105 4.88 7.52 11.68
N ARG A 106 5.45 8.46 10.90
CA ARG A 106 5.04 8.71 9.50
C ARG A 106 6.25 8.58 8.55
N LEU A 107 6.09 7.73 7.54
CA LEU A 107 7.13 7.27 6.60
C LEU A 107 6.62 7.17 5.16
N GLN A 108 5.56 7.88 4.79
CA GLN A 108 5.06 7.89 3.40
C GLN A 108 6.12 8.49 2.47
N GLY A 109 6.16 8.05 1.20
CA GLY A 109 7.01 8.65 0.17
C GLY A 109 8.51 8.32 0.22
N ILE A 110 9.02 7.66 1.27
CA ILE A 110 10.45 7.34 1.36
C ILE A 110 10.89 6.30 0.30
N PRO A 111 12.13 6.39 -0.25
CA PRO A 111 12.65 5.47 -1.26
C PRO A 111 12.53 3.98 -0.89
N LEU A 112 12.84 3.62 0.37
CA LEU A 112 12.77 2.23 0.87
C LEU A 112 11.46 1.52 0.50
N LEU A 113 10.33 2.22 0.62
CA LEU A 113 9.01 1.62 0.49
C LEU A 113 8.55 1.46 -0.97
N GLN A 114 9.26 2.03 -1.95
CA GLN A 114 8.76 2.12 -3.33
C GLN A 114 8.57 0.75 -3.99
N ALA A 115 9.43 -0.24 -3.71
CA ALA A 115 9.36 -1.61 -4.27
C ALA A 115 8.18 -2.47 -3.77
N TYR A 116 7.52 -2.03 -2.69
CA TYR A 116 6.46 -2.75 -1.99
C TYR A 116 5.06 -2.22 -2.38
N THR A 117 4.05 -3.08 -2.37
CA THR A 117 2.63 -2.70 -2.44
C THR A 117 2.15 -2.07 -1.13
N ASN A 118 1.02 -1.35 -1.14
CA ASN A 118 0.52 -0.67 0.06
C ASN A 118 0.24 -1.62 1.26
N ALA A 119 -0.13 -2.88 1.00
CA ALA A 119 -0.29 -3.88 2.05
C ALA A 119 1.08 -4.31 2.63
N GLU A 120 2.01 -4.74 1.77
CA GLU A 120 3.39 -5.08 2.18
C GLU A 120 4.05 -3.94 2.97
N ARG A 121 3.97 -2.69 2.48
CA ARG A 121 4.50 -1.49 3.15
C ARG A 121 4.03 -1.38 4.59
N ARG A 122 2.72 -1.50 4.82
CA ARG A 122 2.13 -1.31 6.15
C ARG A 122 2.47 -2.47 7.07
N SER A 123 2.30 -3.71 6.61
CA SER A 123 2.62 -4.91 7.41
C SER A 123 4.09 -4.98 7.81
N LEU A 124 5.02 -4.71 6.89
CA LEU A 124 6.45 -4.79 7.18
C LEU A 124 6.90 -3.73 8.19
N ILE A 125 6.36 -2.50 8.13
CA ILE A 125 6.66 -1.45 9.12
C ILE A 125 6.05 -1.80 10.49
N ILE A 126 4.80 -2.26 10.54
CA ILE A 126 4.14 -2.65 11.80
C ILE A 126 4.89 -3.81 12.48
N ALA A 127 5.34 -4.78 11.69
CA ALA A 127 6.18 -5.87 12.18
C ALA A 127 7.54 -5.37 12.66
N GLN A 128 8.20 -4.45 11.95
CA GLN A 128 9.50 -3.89 12.39
C GLN A 128 9.42 -2.95 13.60
N LEU A 129 8.25 -2.32 13.85
CA LEU A 129 8.06 -1.32 14.90
C LEU A 129 7.05 -1.81 15.97
N PRO A 130 7.43 -2.74 16.86
CA PRO A 130 6.53 -3.30 17.88
C PRO A 130 5.92 -2.27 18.84
N SER A 131 6.55 -1.10 19.07
CA SER A 131 6.06 -0.12 20.05
C SER A 131 5.01 0.86 19.53
N ILE A 132 4.91 1.07 18.20
CA ILE A 132 4.09 2.16 17.66
C ILE A 132 2.60 1.78 17.69
N SER A 133 1.76 2.72 18.14
CA SER A 133 0.29 2.62 18.14
C SER A 133 -0.34 3.31 16.94
N LEU A 134 0.40 4.19 16.25
CA LEU A 134 -0.04 4.98 15.10
C LEU A 134 1.00 4.91 13.98
N LEU A 135 0.55 4.54 12.77
CA LEU A 135 1.39 4.52 11.56
C LEU A 135 0.72 5.31 10.45
N ASN A 136 1.41 6.35 9.97
CA ASN A 136 0.94 7.26 8.91
C ASN A 136 -0.42 7.93 9.21
N GLY A 137 -0.73 8.15 10.49
CA GLY A 137 -1.98 8.77 10.95
C GLY A 137 -3.17 7.82 11.12
N SER A 138 -3.02 6.51 10.92
CA SER A 138 -4.02 5.52 11.34
C SER A 138 -3.50 4.60 12.44
N ALA A 139 -4.38 4.26 13.38
CA ALA A 139 -4.06 3.38 14.50
C ALA A 139 -3.62 1.99 14.02
N VAL A 140 -2.80 1.31 14.81
CA VAL A 140 -2.38 -0.08 14.63
C VAL A 140 -3.08 -0.92 15.69
N THR A 141 -3.97 -1.82 15.27
CA THR A 141 -4.69 -2.71 16.21
C THR A 141 -3.84 -3.93 16.56
N ASP A 142 -4.12 -4.60 17.67
CA ASP A 142 -3.39 -5.81 18.05
C ASP A 142 -3.58 -6.94 17.04
N VAL A 143 -4.79 -7.07 16.46
CA VAL A 143 -5.07 -8.03 15.38
C VAL A 143 -4.24 -7.71 14.13
N GLU A 144 -4.20 -6.43 13.71
CA GLU A 144 -3.37 -6.01 12.59
C GLU A 144 -1.88 -6.23 12.86
N ARG A 145 -1.42 -6.01 14.09
CA ARG A 145 -0.04 -6.27 14.49
C ARG A 145 0.29 -7.76 14.45
N GLU A 146 -0.60 -8.62 14.96
CA GLU A 146 -0.40 -10.06 14.87
C GLU A 146 -0.35 -10.54 13.42
N ASP A 147 -1.27 -10.08 12.56
CA ASP A 147 -1.28 -10.45 11.14
C ASP A 147 -0.05 -9.91 10.40
N ALA A 148 0.40 -8.70 10.73
CA ALA A 148 1.63 -8.10 10.21
C ALA A 148 2.90 -8.88 10.64
N GLU A 149 3.00 -9.27 11.92
CA GLU A 149 4.11 -10.07 12.43
C GLU A 149 4.12 -11.49 11.83
N ARG A 150 2.96 -12.13 11.67
CA ARG A 150 2.84 -13.43 10.96
C ARG A 150 3.13 -13.30 9.47
N PHE A 151 2.75 -12.20 8.83
CA PHE A 151 3.12 -11.86 7.46
C PHE A 151 4.64 -11.71 7.31
N PHE A 152 5.30 -11.05 8.26
CA PHE A 152 6.75 -10.85 8.24
C PHE A 152 7.53 -12.18 8.27
N ILE A 153 7.11 -13.14 9.10
CA ILE A 153 7.71 -14.49 9.11
C ILE A 153 7.58 -15.14 7.72
N ARG A 154 6.40 -15.07 7.10
CA ARG A 154 6.18 -15.65 5.76
C ARG A 154 6.90 -14.90 4.64
N TYR A 155 7.09 -13.59 4.77
CA TYR A 155 7.80 -12.77 3.80
C TYR A 155 9.29 -13.14 3.70
N TYR A 156 9.90 -13.50 4.82
CA TYR A 156 11.32 -13.89 4.92
C TYR A 156 11.56 -15.42 4.87
N LEU A 157 10.54 -16.23 4.58
CA LEU A 157 10.64 -17.70 4.61
C LEU A 157 11.67 -18.26 3.60
N ASP A 158 11.73 -17.66 2.41
CA ASP A 158 12.59 -18.09 1.29
C ASP A 158 13.92 -17.29 1.20
N TYR A 159 14.32 -16.60 2.28
CA TYR A 159 15.58 -15.86 2.37
C TYR A 159 16.69 -16.71 3.01
N PRO A 160 17.96 -16.54 2.61
CA PRO A 160 19.09 -17.19 3.28
C PRO A 160 19.27 -16.62 4.70
N GLU A 161 19.80 -17.44 5.63
CA GLU A 161 19.90 -17.10 7.06
C GLU A 161 20.72 -15.82 7.30
N GLU A 162 21.70 -15.55 6.43
CA GLU A 162 22.56 -14.37 6.45
C GLU A 162 21.85 -13.06 6.02
N GLU A 163 20.70 -13.14 5.36
CA GLU A 163 19.87 -11.98 4.97
C GLU A 163 18.66 -11.76 5.92
N LEU A 164 18.46 -12.62 6.92
CA LEU A 164 17.33 -12.52 7.84
C LEU A 164 17.50 -11.34 8.83
N PRO A 165 16.53 -10.41 8.93
CA PRO A 165 16.58 -9.35 9.94
C PRO A 165 16.53 -9.93 11.36
N CYS A 166 17.21 -9.30 12.32
CA CYS A 166 17.16 -9.72 13.73
C CYS A 166 15.72 -9.86 14.27
N ARG A 167 14.79 -9.07 13.74
CA ARG A 167 13.36 -9.13 14.04
C ARG A 167 12.69 -10.45 13.64
N TYR A 168 13.14 -11.11 12.57
CA TYR A 168 12.58 -12.40 12.12
C TYR A 168 12.71 -13.47 13.20
N HIS A 169 13.91 -13.67 13.74
CA HIS A 169 14.16 -14.69 14.78
C HIS A 169 13.30 -14.42 16.02
N CYS A 170 13.19 -13.16 16.45
CA CYS A 170 12.30 -12.75 17.56
C CYS A 170 10.83 -13.12 17.31
N LEU A 171 10.35 -13.00 16.07
CA LEU A 171 8.97 -13.35 15.70
C LEU A 171 8.78 -14.87 15.57
N VAL A 172 9.77 -15.60 15.05
CA VAL A 172 9.76 -17.08 15.03
C VAL A 172 9.82 -17.65 16.46
N THR A 173 10.52 -17.01 17.40
CA THR A 173 10.46 -17.38 18.83
C THR A 173 9.08 -17.12 19.44
N LYS A 174 8.35 -16.08 18.98
CA LYS A 174 7.01 -15.72 19.47
C LYS A 174 5.89 -16.61 18.91
N TYR A 175 5.96 -16.97 17.62
CA TYR A 175 4.86 -17.63 16.89
C TYR A 175 5.19 -19.05 16.38
N GLY A 176 6.44 -19.51 16.54
CA GLY A 176 6.96 -20.69 15.85
C GLY A 176 7.32 -20.40 14.39
N LYS A 177 7.81 -21.42 13.68
CA LYS A 177 7.92 -21.38 12.21
C LYS A 177 6.52 -21.53 11.62
N LEU A 178 6.14 -20.64 10.71
CA LEU A 178 4.82 -20.64 10.07
C LEU A 178 4.90 -21.23 8.67
N GLU A 179 4.02 -22.18 8.38
CA GLU A 179 3.87 -22.72 7.03
C GLU A 179 3.43 -21.63 6.02
N PRO A 180 3.79 -21.80 4.72
CA PRO A 180 3.24 -21.01 3.63
C PRO A 180 1.70 -20.98 3.64
N LEU A 181 1.12 -19.91 3.09
CA LEU A 181 -0.32 -19.87 2.86
C LEU A 181 -0.67 -20.76 1.64
N ALA A 182 -1.61 -21.69 1.83
CA ALA A 182 -2.09 -22.52 0.74
C ALA A 182 -2.90 -21.69 -0.29
N GLU A 183 -2.62 -21.85 -1.57
CA GLU A 183 -3.44 -21.28 -2.66
C GLU A 183 -4.77 -22.05 -2.79
N ILE A 184 -5.77 -21.66 -2.00
CA ILE A 184 -7.12 -22.23 -2.05
C ILE A 184 -7.96 -21.49 -3.11
N ASP A 185 -8.30 -22.17 -4.20
CA ASP A 185 -9.21 -21.64 -5.22
C ASP A 185 -10.67 -21.66 -4.73
N LEU A 186 -11.09 -20.54 -4.14
CA LEU A 186 -12.46 -20.32 -3.66
C LEU A 186 -13.46 -19.90 -4.78
N ARG A 187 -13.07 -19.93 -6.06
CA ARG A 187 -13.98 -19.54 -7.15
C ARG A 187 -15.17 -20.52 -7.25
N PRO A 188 -16.43 -20.05 -7.36
CA PRO A 188 -17.59 -20.93 -7.50
C PRO A 188 -17.48 -21.88 -8.69
N ARG A 189 -17.35 -23.18 -8.41
CA ARG A 189 -17.25 -24.24 -9.43
C ARG A 189 -18.64 -24.64 -9.91
N CYS A 190 -19.14 -23.95 -10.93
CA CYS A 190 -20.36 -24.36 -11.60
C CYS A 190 -20.20 -25.73 -12.30
N ARG A 191 -21.28 -26.53 -12.28
CA ARG A 191 -21.44 -27.74 -13.08
C ARG A 191 -22.69 -27.58 -13.93
N ALA A 192 -22.59 -27.82 -15.23
CA ALA A 192 -23.74 -27.93 -16.12
C ALA A 192 -23.93 -29.39 -16.51
N ARG A 193 -25.17 -29.90 -16.38
CA ARG A 193 -25.62 -31.06 -17.15
C ARG A 193 -26.20 -30.52 -18.45
N VAL A 194 -25.71 -31.02 -19.58
CA VAL A 194 -26.25 -30.72 -20.91
C VAL A 194 -26.87 -32.01 -21.43
N GLU A 195 -28.13 -31.94 -21.83
CA GLU A 195 -28.85 -33.06 -22.43
C GLU A 195 -28.92 -32.79 -23.94
N VAL A 196 -28.32 -33.67 -24.73
CA VAL A 196 -28.22 -33.55 -26.19
C VAL A 196 -29.23 -34.50 -26.81
N HIS A 197 -30.25 -33.95 -27.44
CA HIS A 197 -31.33 -34.69 -28.09
C HIS A 197 -31.04 -34.78 -29.59
N CYS A 198 -30.96 -36.00 -30.12
CA CYS A 198 -30.80 -36.28 -31.55
C CYS A 198 -31.73 -37.42 -31.93
N GLU A 199 -32.79 -37.10 -32.69
CA GLU A 199 -33.91 -38.01 -32.98
C GLU A 199 -34.48 -38.61 -31.68
N GLU A 200 -34.55 -39.94 -31.57
CA GLU A 200 -35.04 -40.64 -30.36
C GLU A 200 -33.97 -40.79 -29.25
N LYS A 201 -32.73 -40.32 -29.46
CA LYS A 201 -31.62 -40.52 -28.52
C LYS A 201 -31.32 -39.25 -27.71
N VAL A 202 -31.17 -39.44 -26.40
CA VAL A 202 -30.75 -38.39 -25.46
C VAL A 202 -29.45 -38.82 -24.79
N GLU A 203 -28.37 -38.07 -25.01
CA GLU A 203 -27.12 -38.24 -24.26
C GLU A 203 -26.96 -37.13 -23.21
N GLN A 204 -26.50 -37.49 -22.01
CA GLN A 204 -26.23 -36.53 -20.94
C GLN A 204 -24.72 -36.30 -20.76
N VAL A 205 -24.28 -35.06 -20.98
CA VAL A 205 -22.89 -34.65 -20.80
C VAL A 205 -22.77 -33.69 -19.62
N THR A 206 -22.10 -34.11 -18.55
CA THR A 206 -21.77 -33.21 -17.44
C THR A 206 -20.47 -32.46 -17.75
N ARG A 207 -20.50 -31.12 -17.75
CA ARG A 207 -19.32 -30.27 -17.90
C ARG A 207 -19.08 -29.43 -16.64
N ASN A 208 -17.82 -29.39 -16.22
CA ASN A 208 -17.32 -28.51 -15.15
C ASN A 208 -16.66 -27.28 -15.79
N GLY A 209 -16.82 -26.09 -15.19
CA GLY A 209 -16.19 -24.86 -15.67
C GLY A 209 -16.52 -23.67 -14.77
N MET A 210 -15.99 -22.49 -15.08
CA MET A 210 -16.45 -21.27 -14.43
C MET A 210 -17.86 -20.91 -14.92
N CYS A 211 -18.68 -20.30 -14.07
CA CYS A 211 -20.07 -20.01 -14.39
C CYS A 211 -20.22 -19.11 -15.65
N ARG A 212 -19.31 -18.15 -15.87
CA ARG A 212 -19.26 -17.30 -17.09
C ARG A 212 -18.89 -18.10 -18.36
N GLU A 213 -18.08 -19.14 -18.25
CA GLU A 213 -17.68 -20.01 -19.38
C GLU A 213 -18.77 -21.02 -19.77
N LEU A 214 -19.51 -21.54 -18.78
CA LEU A 214 -20.62 -22.45 -19.01
C LEU A 214 -21.83 -21.69 -19.58
N ALA A 215 -22.10 -20.47 -19.10
CA ALA A 215 -23.14 -19.61 -19.65
C ALA A 215 -22.87 -19.23 -21.11
N SER A 216 -21.68 -18.72 -21.44
CA SER A 216 -21.35 -18.30 -22.81
C SER A 216 -21.35 -19.47 -23.82
N ARG A 217 -21.00 -20.67 -23.36
CA ARG A 217 -21.07 -21.90 -24.18
C ARG A 217 -22.49 -22.45 -24.34
N ALA A 218 -23.40 -22.22 -23.38
CA ALA A 218 -24.81 -22.55 -23.54
C ALA A 218 -25.46 -21.66 -24.62
N SER A 219 -25.27 -20.34 -24.53
CA SER A 219 -25.76 -19.39 -25.56
C SER A 219 -25.09 -19.57 -26.93
N GLY A 220 -23.88 -20.15 -26.98
CA GLY A 220 -23.19 -20.45 -28.23
C GLY A 220 -23.75 -21.68 -28.98
N ALA A 221 -24.59 -22.51 -28.34
CA ALA A 221 -25.11 -23.74 -28.95
C ALA A 221 -26.23 -23.48 -29.99
N GLU A 222 -26.93 -22.34 -29.89
CA GLU A 222 -28.07 -21.99 -30.76
C GLU A 222 -27.66 -21.56 -32.18
N HIS A 223 -26.37 -21.36 -32.44
CA HIS A 223 -25.86 -20.76 -33.69
C HIS A 223 -24.96 -21.67 -34.56
N LEU A 224 -24.95 -22.99 -34.32
CA LEU A 224 -24.20 -23.95 -35.15
C LEU A 224 -24.93 -24.33 -36.45
N ALA A 225 -25.04 -23.37 -37.38
CA ALA A 225 -25.35 -23.63 -38.79
C ALA A 225 -24.07 -23.94 -39.59
N PHE A 226 -24.15 -24.86 -40.55
CA PHE A 226 -23.02 -25.30 -41.37
C PHE A 226 -22.56 -24.26 -42.41
N ALA A 227 -21.24 -24.12 -42.58
CA ALA A 227 -20.62 -23.65 -43.82
C ALA A 227 -19.15 -24.13 -43.94
N PRO A 228 -18.73 -24.75 -45.07
CA PRO A 228 -17.32 -25.06 -45.37
C PRO A 228 -16.66 -23.98 -46.25
N GLY A 229 -15.32 -23.91 -46.25
CA GLY A 229 -14.53 -23.03 -47.13
C GLY A 229 -13.02 -23.10 -46.83
N GLU A 230 -12.17 -22.91 -47.85
CA GLU A 230 -10.73 -23.21 -47.79
C GLU A 230 -9.79 -21.98 -47.78
N HIS A 231 -8.52 -22.28 -47.50
CA HIS A 231 -7.24 -21.55 -47.63
C HIS A 231 -7.06 -20.60 -48.85
N PRO A 232 -6.02 -19.70 -48.92
CA PRO A 232 -4.66 -19.92 -48.38
C PRO A 232 -3.78 -18.74 -47.84
N LEU A 233 -2.74 -19.19 -47.13
CA LEU A 233 -1.35 -18.71 -46.90
C LEU A 233 -0.83 -17.38 -47.52
N GLY A 234 -0.01 -16.66 -46.73
CA GLY A 234 0.97 -15.63 -47.15
C GLY A 234 1.94 -15.25 -45.99
N PRO A 235 3.22 -14.85 -46.21
CA PRO A 235 4.30 -15.25 -45.29
C PRO A 235 5.14 -14.15 -44.58
N ASP A 236 5.80 -14.60 -43.50
CA ASP A 236 7.12 -14.24 -42.91
C ASP A 236 7.70 -12.81 -42.84
N GLY A 237 8.23 -12.50 -41.64
CA GLY A 237 9.67 -12.18 -41.51
C GLY A 237 10.06 -10.80 -40.92
N GLY A 238 10.64 -10.77 -39.71
CA GLY A 238 11.28 -9.54 -39.17
C GLY A 238 11.75 -9.60 -37.70
N ARG A 239 13.06 -9.80 -37.49
CA ARG A 239 13.83 -9.48 -36.25
C ARG A 239 14.57 -8.14 -36.48
N ALA A 240 15.15 -7.41 -35.52
CA ALA A 240 15.25 -7.51 -34.04
C ALA A 240 14.92 -6.11 -33.45
N GLU A 241 15.55 -5.46 -32.45
CA GLU A 241 16.61 -5.73 -31.44
C GLU A 241 16.35 -4.73 -30.28
N GLU A 242 16.10 -5.15 -29.04
CA GLU A 242 17.09 -5.40 -27.96
C GLU A 242 18.16 -4.30 -27.72
N ALA A 243 18.00 -3.58 -26.61
CA ALA A 243 19.03 -2.73 -25.99
C ALA A 243 18.87 -2.76 -24.46
N ALA A 244 19.72 -3.51 -23.76
CA ALA A 244 19.60 -3.76 -22.31
C ALA A 244 20.77 -3.16 -21.51
N ASP A 245 20.56 -2.00 -20.88
CA ASP A 245 21.52 -1.43 -19.92
C ASP A 245 21.48 -2.16 -18.57
N HIS A 246 22.64 -2.23 -17.91
CA HIS A 246 22.93 -3.17 -16.83
C HIS A 246 22.96 -2.52 -15.45
N ARG A 247 21.88 -2.65 -14.67
CA ARG A 247 21.94 -2.66 -13.20
C ARG A 247 21.07 -3.78 -12.62
N ARG A 248 21.72 -4.85 -12.13
CA ARG A 248 21.03 -5.94 -11.42
C ARG A 248 20.55 -5.47 -10.05
N PRO A 249 19.28 -5.67 -9.67
CA PRO A 249 18.87 -5.58 -8.27
C PRO A 249 19.46 -6.76 -7.46
N PRO A 250 19.58 -6.63 -6.12
CA PRO A 250 20.00 -7.73 -5.25
C PRO A 250 19.00 -8.90 -5.28
N VAL A 251 19.51 -10.11 -5.01
CA VAL A 251 18.88 -11.39 -5.38
C VAL A 251 17.46 -11.57 -4.82
N GLY A 252 17.21 -11.15 -3.56
CA GLY A 252 15.89 -11.24 -2.93
C GLY A 252 14.74 -10.57 -3.70
N GLN A 253 15.01 -9.59 -4.57
CA GLN A 253 13.95 -8.98 -5.40
C GLN A 253 13.39 -9.94 -6.47
N GLN A 254 14.12 -11.01 -6.84
CA GLN A 254 13.68 -11.95 -7.87
C GLN A 254 12.71 -13.02 -7.35
N HIS A 255 12.84 -13.48 -6.10
CA HIS A 255 11.87 -14.39 -5.47
C HIS A 255 10.49 -13.74 -5.29
N ALA A 256 10.44 -12.49 -4.83
CA ALA A 256 9.19 -11.73 -4.76
C ALA A 256 8.51 -11.57 -6.15
N ALA A 257 9.29 -11.47 -7.23
CA ALA A 257 8.77 -11.41 -8.60
C ALA A 257 8.22 -12.76 -9.11
N LEU A 258 8.75 -13.89 -8.63
CA LEU A 258 8.26 -15.24 -8.95
C LEU A 258 6.88 -15.51 -8.31
N LEU A 259 6.72 -15.21 -7.01
CA LEU A 259 5.42 -15.30 -6.33
C LEU A 259 4.38 -14.36 -6.99
N ARG A 260 4.79 -13.12 -7.32
CA ARG A 260 3.92 -12.17 -8.06
C ARG A 260 3.50 -12.69 -9.45
N ARG A 261 4.29 -13.57 -10.09
CA ARG A 261 3.94 -14.23 -11.37
C ARG A 261 2.91 -15.36 -11.22
N GLN A 262 2.81 -16.03 -10.08
CA GLN A 262 1.73 -17.00 -9.82
C GLN A 262 0.40 -16.28 -9.60
N VAL A 263 0.36 -15.31 -8.68
CA VAL A 263 -0.87 -14.56 -8.34
C VAL A 263 -1.47 -13.84 -9.56
N GLN A 264 -0.65 -13.30 -10.47
CA GLN A 264 -1.16 -12.65 -11.68
C GLN A 264 -1.81 -13.61 -12.70
N ARG A 265 -1.50 -14.92 -12.68
CA ARG A 265 -2.15 -15.91 -13.56
C ARG A 265 -3.59 -16.24 -13.17
N LEU A 266 -4.05 -15.82 -11.99
CA LEU A 266 -5.40 -16.12 -11.48
C LEU A 266 -6.43 -15.02 -11.76
N ARG A 267 -6.02 -13.84 -12.26
CA ARG A 267 -6.96 -12.81 -12.74
C ARG A 267 -7.44 -13.15 -14.16
N PRO A 268 -8.77 -13.25 -14.40
CA PRO A 268 -9.26 -13.28 -15.78
C PRO A 268 -8.95 -11.94 -16.46
N ARG A 269 -8.47 -11.99 -17.71
CA ARG A 269 -8.52 -10.81 -18.59
C ARG A 269 -9.99 -10.58 -18.95
N GLY A 270 -10.44 -9.34 -18.83
CA GLY A 270 -11.84 -8.97 -19.04
C GLY A 270 -12.02 -7.46 -19.11
N ASP A 271 -11.90 -6.97 -20.34
CA ASP A 271 -12.75 -5.92 -20.93
C ASP A 271 -12.72 -4.51 -20.31
N GLU A 272 -12.31 -3.53 -21.12
CA GLU A 272 -12.58 -2.11 -20.86
C GLU A 272 -14.09 -1.86 -20.94
N VAL A 273 -14.64 -1.11 -19.98
CA VAL A 273 -16.01 -0.56 -20.07
C VAL A 273 -15.92 0.95 -19.88
N GLN A 274 -16.19 1.69 -20.95
CA GLN A 274 -16.35 3.14 -20.88
C GLN A 274 -17.62 3.48 -20.10
N LEU A 275 -17.49 4.29 -19.05
CA LEU A 275 -18.63 4.95 -18.40
C LEU A 275 -18.41 6.46 -18.42
N GLN A 276 -19.14 7.13 -19.31
CA GLN A 276 -19.40 8.56 -19.24
C GLN A 276 -20.49 8.83 -18.17
N GLY A 277 -20.58 10.06 -17.67
CA GLY A 277 -21.72 10.52 -16.86
C GLY A 277 -21.36 10.86 -15.41
N ALA A 278 -21.43 12.15 -15.08
CA ALA A 278 -21.09 12.67 -13.76
C ALA A 278 -22.24 12.54 -12.74
N ALA A 279 -21.89 12.52 -11.45
CA ALA A 279 -22.73 13.01 -10.37
C ALA A 279 -21.86 13.62 -9.26
N LEU A 280 -22.33 14.69 -8.62
CA LEU A 280 -21.62 15.41 -7.55
C LEU A 280 -22.01 14.89 -6.17
N LEU A 281 -21.03 14.78 -5.27
CA LEU A 281 -21.22 15.08 -3.85
C LEU A 281 -20.05 15.91 -3.32
N ARG A 282 -20.25 17.22 -3.22
CA ARG A 282 -19.45 18.14 -2.40
C ARG A 282 -20.40 18.91 -1.47
N HIS A 283 -20.10 18.90 -0.17
CA HIS A 283 -20.73 19.77 0.83
C HIS A 283 -19.60 20.55 1.57
N PRO A 284 -19.88 21.70 2.21
CA PRO A 284 -19.50 22.96 1.58
C PRO A 284 -18.78 23.95 2.51
N ARG A 285 -17.91 24.84 1.98
CA ARG A 285 -17.40 25.99 2.76
C ARG A 285 -16.73 27.15 1.97
N TRP A 286 -17.32 27.61 0.87
CA TRP A 286 -16.96 28.90 0.27
C TRP A 286 -18.21 29.72 -0.10
N ARG A 287 -18.20 31.02 0.19
CA ARG A 287 -19.30 31.98 -0.12
C ARG A 287 -18.96 32.83 -1.35
N ARG A 288 -19.98 33.13 -2.15
CA ARG A 288 -20.27 34.34 -2.98
C ARG A 288 -21.11 33.89 -4.20
N ALA A 289 -21.92 34.72 -4.84
CA ALA A 289 -22.68 35.91 -4.42
C ALA A 289 -23.65 36.27 -5.56
N ASP A 290 -24.83 36.78 -5.21
CA ASP A 290 -25.77 37.53 -6.07
C ASP A 290 -26.34 36.82 -7.33
N GLY A 291 -27.36 37.44 -7.94
CA GLY A 291 -28.00 36.98 -9.20
C GLY A 291 -29.25 36.13 -9.00
N GLY A 292 -30.41 36.76 -8.86
CA GLY A 292 -31.72 36.08 -8.79
C GLY A 292 -32.42 35.97 -10.15
N ALA A 293 -33.21 34.91 -10.31
CA ALA A 293 -34.28 34.80 -11.30
C ALA A 293 -35.45 34.03 -10.67
N GLN A 294 -36.67 34.36 -11.05
CA GLN A 294 -37.91 33.89 -10.42
C GLN A 294 -38.91 33.50 -11.50
N GLU A 295 -39.36 32.24 -11.51
CA GLU A 295 -40.48 31.83 -12.36
C GLU A 295 -41.30 30.72 -11.68
N GLN A 296 -42.62 30.84 -11.79
CA GLN A 296 -43.62 29.88 -11.30
C GLN A 296 -44.49 29.47 -12.49
N VAL A 297 -44.80 28.18 -12.62
CA VAL A 297 -45.98 27.70 -13.37
C VAL A 297 -46.60 26.55 -12.57
N GLU A 298 -47.94 26.47 -12.59
CA GLU A 298 -48.75 25.62 -11.71
C GLU A 298 -49.32 24.37 -12.40
N ALA A 299 -49.94 23.51 -11.58
CA ALA A 299 -50.95 22.49 -11.88
C ALA A 299 -50.51 21.22 -12.68
N GLY A 300 -51.11 20.04 -12.44
CA GLY A 300 -52.03 19.65 -11.36
C GLY A 300 -53.10 18.63 -11.78
N ALA A 301 -53.37 17.61 -10.96
CA ALA A 301 -54.52 16.70 -11.10
C ALA A 301 -54.91 16.06 -9.74
N ARG A 302 -56.18 15.70 -9.58
CA ARG A 302 -56.83 15.34 -8.30
C ARG A 302 -56.90 13.83 -8.03
N LEU A 303 -57.14 13.48 -6.76
CA LEU A 303 -57.75 12.20 -6.33
C LEU A 303 -59.25 12.14 -6.71
N PRO A 304 -59.95 11.01 -6.51
CA PRO A 304 -60.64 10.81 -5.22
C PRO A 304 -60.61 9.38 -4.64
N ASP A 305 -60.92 9.28 -3.34
CA ASP A 305 -61.81 8.36 -2.59
C ASP A 305 -62.21 6.99 -3.20
N GLY A 306 -62.45 5.91 -2.44
CA GLY A 306 -62.46 5.72 -0.97
C GLY A 306 -63.38 4.53 -0.55
N ALA A 307 -63.28 4.08 0.71
CA ALA A 307 -64.01 2.94 1.34
C ALA A 307 -63.70 1.53 0.78
N ASP A 308 -63.79 0.44 1.56
CA ASP A 308 -64.00 0.27 3.02
C ASP A 308 -62.71 -0.24 3.72
#